data_AF-A0A914R293-F1
#
_entry.id   AF-A0A914R293-F1
#
_cell.length_a   1.000
_cell.length_b   1.000
_cell.length_c   1.000
_cell.angle_alpha   90.00
_cell.angle_beta   90.00
_cell.angle_gamma   90.00
#
_symmetry.space_group_name_H-M   'P 1'
#
loop_
_entity.id
_entity.type
_entity.pdbx_description
1 polymer ?
#
loop_
_entity_poly.entity_id
_entity_poly.type
_entity_poly.pdbx_seq_one_letter_code
_entity_poly.pdbx_strand_id
1 'polypeptide(L)'
;MIFIPFLLNKLEYDWPEIICDVECQGNLLNICVKSVLLISAFYVMFWRKSTSDMPRLYLPRAAFAFFVLFCLFAFWLFFIFRFIFERNSNYSVAVAYALSLLDVLVFIHCIWIFYEIRQNRPQFIVTIIRDPDGESKTLSIGDVSIQQAAVEILQFYLTNFSSYNPYLERSRRNDMIRNKANLPQSSRFKIYDIEGFGQDSLNEASARALMEAAAAKMNCHNERLYEEIEWEKRLKKRKYRLIGCAEDAFGYVQTVSPTTTNYRGETMTSAKMASTVLGGIARPLNRYLKITRQQPHHLPAAVVQYLDKCLKYRFSARTFLQRFFSERFPPQEAVLAESKWTILCERQASSDIFHGLEFVLRSHNQTSDIGVQLYCTFESLPFLNITEQSEKRALKFAFKTEP
;
A
#
# COMPACT_ATOMS: atom_id res chain seq x y z
N MET A 1 -31.71 4.56 30.35
CA MET A 1 -33.03 3.91 30.53
C MET A 1 -33.15 3.27 31.91
N ILE A 2 -32.38 2.23 32.24
CA ILE A 2 -32.60 1.39 33.43
C ILE A 2 -32.37 2.12 34.77
N PHE A 3 -31.42 3.05 34.83
CA PHE A 3 -31.13 3.84 36.03
C PHE A 3 -32.08 5.03 36.25
N ILE A 4 -32.88 5.41 35.25
CA ILE A 4 -33.74 6.61 35.32
C ILE A 4 -34.83 6.47 36.39
N PRO A 5 -35.55 5.33 36.50
CA PRO A 5 -36.52 5.13 37.58
C PRO A 5 -35.90 5.20 38.99
N PHE A 6 -34.67 4.67 39.17
CA PHE A 6 -33.95 4.76 40.44
C PHE A 6 -33.53 6.19 40.79
N LEU A 7 -33.11 6.96 39.78
CA LEU A 7 -32.71 8.35 39.95
C LEU A 7 -33.93 9.23 40.31
N LEU A 8 -35.07 9.01 39.66
CA LEU A 8 -36.31 9.75 39.92
C LEU A 8 -36.88 9.43 41.31
N ASN A 9 -36.79 8.17 41.76
CA ASN A 9 -37.17 7.80 43.13
C ASN A 9 -36.28 8.48 44.19
N LYS A 10 -34.96 8.56 43.96
CA LYS A 10 -34.04 9.28 44.86
C LYS A 10 -34.23 10.80 44.89
N LEU A 11 -34.89 11.37 43.88
CA LEU A 11 -35.15 12.81 43.75
C LEU A 11 -36.50 13.22 44.38
N GLU A 12 -37.12 12.36 45.21
CA GLU A 12 -38.41 12.61 45.88
C GLU A 12 -39.55 12.99 44.92
N TYR A 13 -39.44 12.63 43.65
CA TYR A 13 -40.58 12.63 42.75
C TYR A 13 -41.35 11.35 43.07
N ASP A 14 -42.59 11.44 43.55
CA ASP A 14 -43.42 10.28 43.91
C ASP A 14 -43.23 9.17 42.87
N TRP A 15 -42.43 8.14 43.15
CA TRP A 15 -42.17 7.04 42.22
C TRP A 15 -42.40 5.75 43.00
N PRO A 16 -43.15 4.80 42.41
CA PRO A 16 -43.49 3.56 43.10
C PRO A 16 -42.22 2.74 43.41
N GLU A 17 -42.25 2.00 44.53
CA GLU A 17 -41.15 1.14 44.95
C GLU A 17 -40.81 0.09 43.88
N ILE A 18 -39.53 -0.06 43.58
CA ILE A 18 -39.02 -0.91 42.51
C ILE A 18 -38.82 -2.34 43.06
N ILE A 19 -39.74 -3.24 42.73
CA ILE A 19 -39.63 -4.67 43.06
C ILE A 19 -39.13 -5.40 41.80
N CYS A 20 -37.98 -6.09 41.90
CA CYS A 20 -37.38 -6.84 40.80
C CYS A 20 -37.34 -8.32 41.17
N ASP A 21 -38.12 -9.12 40.45
CA ASP A 21 -38.19 -10.57 40.59
C ASP A 21 -36.97 -11.29 39.97
N VAL A 22 -36.84 -12.60 40.18
CA VAL A 22 -35.71 -13.42 39.68
C VAL A 22 -35.55 -13.32 38.16
N GLU A 23 -36.65 -13.26 37.40
CA GLU A 23 -36.62 -13.04 35.94
C GLU A 23 -36.03 -11.66 35.57
N CYS A 24 -36.36 -10.64 36.37
CA CYS A 24 -35.85 -9.28 36.19
C CYS A 24 -34.34 -9.22 36.47
N GLN A 25 -33.84 -9.95 37.48
CA GLN A 25 -32.41 -10.08 37.75
C GLN A 25 -31.66 -10.78 36.60
N GLY A 26 -32.25 -11.85 36.03
CA GLY A 26 -31.68 -12.53 34.85
C GLY A 26 -31.58 -11.62 33.62
N ASN A 27 -32.62 -10.82 33.35
CA ASN A 27 -32.60 -9.84 32.26
C ASN A 27 -31.56 -8.73 32.48
N LEU A 28 -31.37 -8.30 33.73
CA LEU A 28 -30.35 -7.30 34.08
C LEU A 28 -28.93 -7.82 33.83
N LEU A 29 -28.65 -9.09 34.13
CA LEU A 29 -27.37 -9.73 33.79
C LEU A 29 -27.16 -9.77 32.27
N ASN A 30 -28.21 -10.10 31.50
CA ASN A 30 -28.15 -10.14 30.04
C ASN A 30 -27.84 -8.75 29.45
N ILE A 31 -28.42 -7.68 30.01
CA ILE A 31 -28.12 -6.29 29.66
C ILE A 31 -26.63 -5.97 29.95
N CYS A 32 -26.11 -6.38 31.11
CA CYS A 32 -24.70 -6.19 31.45
C CYS A 32 -23.78 -6.87 30.42
N VAL A 33 -24.05 -8.13 30.08
CA VAL A 33 -23.24 -8.87 29.09
C VAL A 33 -23.33 -8.23 27.70
N LYS A 34 -24.53 -7.92 27.20
CA LYS A 34 -24.72 -7.30 25.88
C LYS A 34 -24.11 -5.90 25.79
N SER A 35 -24.18 -5.11 26.86
CA SER A 35 -23.55 -3.79 26.89
C SER A 35 -22.02 -3.88 26.85
N VAL A 36 -21.40 -4.83 27.56
CA VAL A 36 -19.96 -5.10 27.44
C VAL A 36 -19.58 -5.51 26.02
N LEU A 37 -20.36 -6.39 25.39
CA LEU A 37 -20.14 -6.78 23.99
C LEU A 37 -20.22 -5.59 23.04
N LEU A 38 -21.24 -4.73 23.17
CA LEU A 38 -21.36 -3.53 22.34
C LEU A 38 -20.21 -2.53 22.58
N ILE A 39 -19.79 -2.33 23.83
CA ILE A 39 -18.64 -1.47 24.14
C ILE A 39 -17.37 -2.03 23.51
N SER A 40 -17.15 -3.34 23.58
CA SER A 40 -16.01 -3.99 22.93
C SER A 40 -16.04 -3.84 21.40
N ALA A 41 -17.23 -3.97 20.80
CA ALA A 41 -17.46 -3.73 19.37
C ALA A 41 -17.13 -2.29 18.95
N PHE A 42 -17.61 -1.30 19.72
CA PHE A 42 -17.28 0.09 19.49
C PHE A 42 -15.78 0.36 19.66
N TYR A 43 -15.15 -0.23 20.67
CA TYR A 43 -13.71 -0.15 20.87
C TYR A 43 -12.94 -0.68 19.65
N VAL A 44 -13.30 -1.86 19.15
CA VAL A 44 -12.66 -2.47 17.97
C VAL A 44 -12.85 -1.60 16.71
N MET A 45 -14.03 -0.98 16.53
CA MET A 45 -14.28 -0.11 15.37
C MET A 45 -13.50 1.21 15.45
N PHE A 46 -13.51 1.88 16.60
CA PHE A 46 -12.96 3.24 16.73
C PHE A 46 -11.46 3.29 17.06
N TRP A 47 -10.88 2.23 17.62
CA TRP A 47 -9.44 2.19 17.89
C TRP A 47 -8.60 1.81 16.66
N ARG A 48 -9.24 1.43 15.55
CA ARG A 48 -8.57 1.35 14.26
C ARG A 48 -8.21 2.77 13.82
N LYS A 49 -6.95 3.14 14.00
CA LYS A 49 -6.40 4.39 13.48
C LYS A 49 -6.73 4.49 12.00
N SER A 50 -7.44 5.54 11.59
CA SER A 50 -7.68 5.79 10.17
C SER A 50 -6.33 5.91 9.46
N THR A 51 -6.10 5.05 8.47
CA THR A 51 -4.85 5.04 7.72
C THR A 51 -4.79 6.17 6.70
N SER A 52 -5.94 6.80 6.38
CA SER A 52 -6.04 7.80 5.33
C SER A 52 -7.29 8.67 5.49
N ASP A 53 -7.18 9.95 5.12
CA ASP A 53 -8.33 10.84 5.00
C ASP A 53 -8.91 10.74 3.60
N MET A 54 -10.22 10.48 3.52
CA MET A 54 -10.93 10.34 2.25
C MET A 54 -11.54 11.68 1.84
N PRO A 55 -11.57 12.01 0.54
CA PRO A 55 -12.09 13.30 0.06
C PRO A 55 -13.61 13.43 0.26
N ARG A 56 -14.35 12.32 0.39
CA ARG A 56 -15.81 12.33 0.56
C ARG A 56 -16.29 11.38 1.65
N LEU A 57 -17.41 11.73 2.26
CA LEU A 57 -18.14 10.89 3.21
C LEU A 57 -18.52 9.56 2.56
N TYR A 58 -18.19 8.46 3.23
CA TYR A 58 -18.58 7.14 2.79
C TYR A 58 -20.07 6.92 3.10
N LEU A 59 -20.92 7.04 2.06
CA LEU A 59 -22.38 7.02 2.19
C LEU A 59 -22.93 5.82 2.99
N PRO A 60 -22.44 4.57 2.81
CA PRO A 60 -22.95 3.43 3.59
C PRO A 60 -22.69 3.57 5.10
N ARG A 61 -21.50 4.06 5.50
CA ARG A 61 -21.18 4.30 6.93
C ARG A 61 -22.05 5.40 7.51
N ALA A 62 -22.26 6.49 6.75
CA ALA A 62 -23.13 7.58 7.17
C ALA A 62 -24.58 7.12 7.31
N ALA A 63 -25.11 6.41 6.31
CA ALA A 63 -26.47 5.85 6.33
C ALA A 63 -26.67 4.89 7.50
N PHE A 64 -25.69 4.02 7.78
CA PHE A 64 -25.71 3.14 8.94
C PHE A 64 -25.73 3.91 10.27
N ALA A 65 -24.89 4.95 10.41
CA ALA A 65 -24.89 5.80 11.59
C ALA A 65 -26.23 6.53 11.78
N PHE A 66 -26.83 7.05 10.70
CA PHE A 66 -28.17 7.65 10.74
C PHE A 66 -29.25 6.63 11.13
N PHE A 67 -29.16 5.39 10.63
CA PHE A 67 -30.10 4.33 10.99
C PHE A 67 -30.01 3.95 12.47
N VAL A 68 -28.80 3.84 13.02
CA VAL A 68 -28.58 3.63 14.47
C VAL A 68 -29.15 4.79 15.28
N LEU A 69 -28.90 6.03 14.86
CA LEU A 69 -29.44 7.22 15.52
C LEU A 69 -30.97 7.24 15.49
N PHE A 70 -31.57 6.94 14.34
CA PHE A 70 -33.02 6.84 14.19
C PHE A 70 -33.63 5.80 15.13
N CYS A 71 -33.03 4.60 15.22
CA CYS A 71 -33.45 3.57 16.16
C CYS A 71 -33.33 4.08 17.61
N LEU A 72 -32.18 4.62 18.00
CA LEU A 72 -32.00 5.18 19.35
C LEU A 72 -33.06 6.24 19.66
N PHE A 73 -33.30 7.17 18.74
CA PHE A 73 -34.27 8.24 18.90
C PHE A 73 -35.68 7.70 19.10
N ALA A 74 -36.14 6.76 18.26
CA ALA A 74 -37.45 6.14 18.38
C ALA A 74 -37.61 5.40 19.72
N PHE A 75 -36.60 4.63 20.11
CA PHE A 75 -36.63 3.88 21.37
C PHE A 75 -36.66 4.81 22.59
N TRP A 76 -35.89 5.90 22.56
CA TRP A 76 -35.89 6.92 23.62
C TRP A 76 -37.19 7.70 23.70
N LEU A 77 -37.78 8.09 22.58
CA LEU A 77 -39.06 8.79 22.55
C LEU A 77 -40.15 7.93 23.20
N PHE A 78 -40.24 6.66 22.81
CA PHE A 78 -41.21 5.74 23.41
C PHE A 78 -40.93 5.47 24.89
N PHE A 79 -39.66 5.37 25.29
CA PHE A 79 -39.29 5.23 26.70
C PHE A 79 -39.73 6.43 27.53
N ILE A 80 -39.49 7.65 27.04
CA ILE A 80 -39.89 8.89 27.71
C ILE A 80 -41.42 8.95 27.81
N PHE A 81 -42.14 8.71 26.72
CA PHE A 81 -43.60 8.70 26.72
C PHE A 81 -44.17 7.67 27.70
N ARG A 82 -43.74 6.42 27.60
CA ARG A 82 -44.33 5.31 28.35
C ARG A 82 -43.92 5.27 29.83
N PHE A 83 -42.69 5.64 30.17
CA PHE A 83 -42.21 5.54 31.56
C PHE A 83 -42.23 6.89 32.28
N ILE A 84 -41.94 8.01 31.60
CA ILE A 84 -41.91 9.32 32.24
C ILE A 84 -43.29 9.97 32.24
N PHE A 85 -44.01 9.96 31.10
CA PHE A 85 -45.33 10.61 31.02
C PHE A 85 -46.48 9.71 31.52
N GLU A 86 -46.55 8.45 31.10
CA GLU A 86 -47.60 7.52 31.55
C GLU A 86 -47.32 6.89 32.93
N ARG A 87 -46.13 7.12 33.51
CA ARG A 87 -45.71 6.63 34.84
C ARG A 87 -45.97 5.13 35.06
N ASN A 88 -45.64 4.32 34.07
CA ASN A 88 -45.71 2.87 34.20
C ASN A 88 -44.75 2.37 35.30
N SER A 89 -45.31 1.73 36.34
CA SER A 89 -44.59 1.29 37.55
C SER A 89 -43.86 -0.05 37.39
N ASN A 90 -44.19 -0.82 36.36
CA ASN A 90 -43.65 -2.17 36.15
C ASN A 90 -42.19 -2.11 35.66
N TYR A 91 -41.25 -2.25 36.58
CA TYR A 91 -39.82 -2.21 36.29
C TYR A 91 -39.35 -3.36 35.37
N SER A 92 -39.95 -4.56 35.49
CA SER A 92 -39.65 -5.70 34.62
C SER A 92 -39.87 -5.39 33.14
N VAL A 93 -40.93 -4.63 32.82
CA VAL A 93 -41.25 -4.18 31.45
C VAL A 93 -40.21 -3.16 30.96
N ALA A 94 -39.72 -2.27 31.84
CA ALA A 94 -38.66 -1.32 31.52
C ALA A 94 -37.34 -2.03 31.18
N VAL A 95 -36.99 -3.05 31.97
CA VAL A 95 -35.79 -3.87 31.76
C VAL A 95 -35.91 -4.67 30.46
N ALA A 96 -37.05 -5.33 30.21
CA ALA A 96 -37.29 -6.06 28.96
C ALA A 96 -37.24 -5.14 27.73
N TYR A 97 -37.78 -3.93 27.85
CA TYR A 97 -37.72 -2.92 26.79
C TYR A 97 -36.28 -2.46 26.50
N ALA A 98 -35.50 -2.17 27.55
CA ALA A 98 -34.08 -1.82 27.39
C ALA A 98 -33.26 -2.96 26.78
N LEU A 99 -33.59 -4.22 27.11
CA LEU A 99 -32.97 -5.40 26.52
C LEU A 99 -33.30 -5.53 25.03
N SER A 100 -34.55 -5.23 24.62
CA SER A 100 -34.93 -5.24 23.19
C SER A 100 -34.17 -4.20 22.36
N LEU A 101 -33.88 -3.01 22.92
CA LEU A 101 -33.02 -2.01 22.27
C LEU A 101 -31.60 -2.55 22.06
N LEU A 102 -31.03 -3.19 23.09
CA LEU A 102 -29.68 -3.78 22.98
C LEU A 102 -29.65 -4.89 21.93
N ASP A 103 -30.69 -5.72 21.84
CA ASP A 103 -30.80 -6.74 20.80
C ASP A 103 -30.78 -6.13 19.41
N VAL A 104 -31.63 -5.11 19.18
CA VAL A 104 -31.65 -4.39 17.90
C VAL A 104 -30.27 -3.81 17.57
N LEU A 105 -29.60 -3.16 18.52
CA LEU A 105 -28.26 -2.59 18.29
C LEU A 105 -27.21 -3.66 17.97
N VAL A 106 -27.23 -4.81 18.66
CA VAL A 106 -26.32 -5.93 18.37
C VAL A 106 -26.59 -6.50 16.98
N PHE A 107 -27.85 -6.73 16.60
CA PHE A 107 -28.19 -7.22 15.26
C PHE A 107 -27.77 -6.24 14.16
N ILE A 108 -28.01 -4.95 14.37
CA ILE A 108 -27.56 -3.90 13.46
C ILE A 108 -26.04 -3.94 13.29
N HIS A 109 -25.29 -4.08 14.39
CA HIS A 109 -23.83 -4.20 14.33
C HIS A 109 -23.35 -5.49 13.64
N CYS A 110 -24.00 -6.63 13.89
CA CYS A 110 -23.69 -7.87 13.19
C CYS A 110 -23.92 -7.75 11.67
N ILE A 111 -25.03 -7.14 11.24
CA ILE A 111 -25.32 -6.89 9.82
C ILE A 111 -24.23 -6.02 9.20
N TRP A 112 -23.76 -4.98 9.90
CA TRP A 112 -22.64 -4.16 9.44
C TRP A 112 -21.36 -4.97 9.26
N ILE A 113 -20.99 -5.81 10.23
CA ILE A 113 -19.81 -6.68 10.12
C ILE A 113 -19.94 -7.61 8.91
N PHE A 114 -21.09 -8.25 8.71
CA PHE A 114 -21.31 -9.12 7.55
C PHE A 114 -21.21 -8.36 6.23
N TYR A 115 -21.72 -7.13 6.19
CA TYR A 115 -21.59 -6.25 5.05
C TYR A 115 -20.12 -5.92 4.75
N GLU A 116 -19.34 -5.52 5.77
CA GLU A 116 -17.91 -5.19 5.63
C GLU A 116 -17.06 -6.40 5.21
N ILE A 117 -17.33 -7.60 5.76
CA ILE A 117 -16.66 -8.84 5.36
C ILE A 117 -16.98 -9.19 3.90
N ARG A 118 -18.22 -8.96 3.45
CA ARG A 118 -18.63 -9.24 2.06
C ARG A 118 -17.91 -8.32 1.07
N GLN A 119 -17.74 -7.05 1.41
CA GLN A 119 -17.02 -6.09 0.56
C GLN A 119 -15.56 -6.49 0.32
N ASN A 120 -14.93 -7.14 1.30
CA ASN A 120 -13.53 -7.58 1.21
C ASN A 120 -13.31 -8.81 0.31
N ARG A 121 -14.36 -9.44 -0.22
CA ARG A 121 -14.18 -10.56 -1.16
C ARG A 121 -13.63 -10.04 -2.48
N PRO A 122 -12.52 -10.58 -2.99
CA PRO A 122 -11.92 -10.09 -4.23
C PRO A 122 -12.89 -10.31 -5.39
N GLN A 123 -13.25 -9.23 -6.09
CA GLN A 123 -14.14 -9.24 -7.26
C GLN A 123 -13.46 -8.64 -8.49
N PHE A 124 -12.44 -7.80 -8.30
CA PHE A 124 -11.74 -7.10 -9.36
C PHE A 124 -10.23 -7.38 -9.30
N ILE A 125 -9.59 -7.39 -10.46
CA ILE A 125 -8.13 -7.30 -10.60
C ILE A 125 -7.82 -5.90 -11.09
N VAL A 126 -6.87 -5.25 -10.43
CA VAL A 126 -6.36 -3.94 -10.80
C VAL A 126 -4.95 -4.10 -11.33
N THR A 127 -4.69 -3.59 -12.52
CA THR A 127 -3.32 -3.41 -13.01
C THR A 127 -2.89 -1.98 -12.72
N ILE A 128 -1.79 -1.85 -11.98
CA ILE A 128 -1.25 -0.56 -11.54
C ILE A 128 0.05 -0.36 -12.29
N ILE A 129 0.11 0.66 -13.12
CA ILE A 129 1.29 1.02 -13.90
C ILE A 129 1.83 2.35 -13.38
N ARG A 130 3.10 2.38 -12.99
CA ARG A 130 3.77 3.61 -12.59
C ARG A 130 4.35 4.33 -13.82
N ASP A 131 4.01 5.60 -13.95
CA ASP A 131 4.66 6.56 -14.84
C ASP A 131 5.63 7.40 -13.99
N PRO A 132 6.91 7.57 -14.40
CA PRO A 132 7.45 7.44 -15.76
C PRO A 132 8.27 6.19 -16.11
N ASP A 133 8.41 5.23 -15.20
CA ASP A 133 9.31 4.09 -15.38
C ASP A 133 8.65 2.84 -15.98
N GLY A 134 7.32 2.77 -15.96
CA GLY A 134 6.54 1.66 -16.50
C GLY A 134 6.54 0.41 -15.61
N GLU A 135 6.96 0.50 -14.33
CA GLU A 135 6.83 -0.64 -13.42
C GLU A 135 5.35 -0.95 -13.23
N SER A 136 4.95 -2.19 -13.49
CA SER A 136 3.57 -2.63 -13.36
C SER A 136 3.42 -3.77 -12.38
N LYS A 137 2.36 -3.72 -11.57
CA LYS A 137 1.97 -4.79 -10.65
C LYS A 137 0.45 -4.93 -10.64
N THR A 138 -0.01 -6.12 -10.31
CA THR A 138 -1.44 -6.42 -10.21
C THR A 138 -1.84 -6.66 -8.76
N LEU A 139 -3.06 -6.25 -8.42
CA LEU A 139 -3.67 -6.39 -7.09
C LEU A 139 -5.12 -6.84 -7.25
N SER A 140 -5.57 -7.78 -6.41
CA SER A 140 -6.99 -8.12 -6.29
C SER A 140 -7.68 -7.20 -5.29
N ILE A 141 -8.76 -6.55 -5.69
CA ILE A 141 -9.56 -5.64 -4.84
C ILE A 141 -10.99 -6.16 -4.73
N GLY A 142 -11.62 -5.88 -3.58
CA GLY A 142 -13.02 -6.16 -3.34
C GLY A 142 -13.98 -5.18 -4.04
N ASP A 143 -15.26 -5.32 -3.71
CA ASP A 143 -16.29 -4.39 -4.19
C ASP A 143 -16.37 -3.19 -3.24
N VAL A 144 -15.61 -2.15 -3.59
CA VAL A 144 -15.41 -0.94 -2.79
C VAL A 144 -15.58 0.31 -3.67
N SER A 145 -15.66 1.48 -3.05
CA SER A 145 -15.70 2.73 -3.79
C SER A 145 -14.34 3.11 -4.36
N ILE A 146 -14.32 3.95 -5.39
CA ILE A 146 -13.09 4.41 -6.06
C ILE A 146 -12.10 5.02 -5.06
N GLN A 147 -12.55 5.85 -4.12
CA GLN A 147 -11.67 6.45 -3.11
C GLN A 147 -11.07 5.41 -2.14
N GLN A 148 -11.81 4.36 -1.80
CA GLN A 148 -11.31 3.30 -0.92
C GLN A 148 -10.30 2.43 -1.67
N ALA A 149 -10.57 2.07 -2.93
CA ALA A 149 -9.61 1.37 -3.77
C ALA A 149 -8.35 2.21 -4.00
N ALA A 150 -8.47 3.52 -4.19
CA ALA A 150 -7.30 4.40 -4.30
C ALA A 150 -6.40 4.31 -3.05
N VAL A 151 -6.97 4.30 -1.85
CA VAL A 151 -6.20 4.14 -0.61
C VAL A 151 -5.51 2.77 -0.55
N GLU A 152 -6.22 1.71 -0.90
CA GLU A 152 -5.66 0.35 -0.92
C GLU A 152 -4.52 0.21 -1.95
N ILE A 153 -4.71 0.78 -3.14
CA ILE A 153 -3.69 0.85 -4.19
C ILE A 153 -2.47 1.64 -3.72
N LEU A 154 -2.65 2.75 -3.01
CA LEU A 154 -1.54 3.53 -2.47
C LEU A 154 -0.78 2.75 -1.38
N GLN A 155 -1.49 2.03 -0.51
CA GLN A 155 -0.84 1.16 0.48
C GLN A 155 -0.06 0.03 -0.21
N PHE A 156 -0.65 -0.58 -1.24
CA PHE A 156 0.03 -1.59 -2.06
C PHE A 156 1.23 -1.00 -2.80
N TYR A 157 1.13 0.22 -3.31
CA TYR A 157 2.22 0.95 -3.94
C TYR A 157 3.39 1.11 -2.96
N LEU A 158 3.11 1.66 -1.78
CA LEU A 158 4.10 1.90 -0.74
C LEU A 158 4.73 0.61 -0.20
N THR A 159 4.07 -0.55 -0.31
CA THR A 159 4.51 -1.84 0.27
C THR A 159 5.06 -2.85 -0.73
N ASN A 160 4.70 -2.76 -2.01
CA ASN A 160 5.20 -3.68 -3.02
C ASN A 160 6.06 -3.04 -4.12
N PHE A 161 5.97 -1.75 -4.43
CA PHE A 161 6.78 -1.15 -5.49
C PHE A 161 8.21 -0.82 -5.04
N SER A 162 9.15 -0.86 -6.00
CA SER A 162 10.50 -0.34 -5.81
C SER A 162 10.47 1.18 -5.63
N SER A 163 11.46 1.81 -4.99
CA SER A 163 11.47 3.27 -4.85
C SER A 163 11.84 3.94 -6.17
N TYR A 164 11.02 4.89 -6.61
CA TYR A 164 11.29 5.65 -7.83
C TYR A 164 12.54 6.54 -7.68
N ASN A 165 13.47 6.45 -8.65
CA ASN A 165 14.71 7.22 -8.66
C ASN A 165 14.71 8.28 -9.77
N PRO A 166 14.27 9.52 -9.49
CA PRO A 166 14.17 10.57 -10.51
C PRO A 166 15.54 10.98 -11.09
N TYR A 167 16.62 10.84 -10.31
CA TYR A 167 17.96 11.23 -10.74
C TYR A 167 18.54 10.26 -11.78
N LEU A 168 18.25 8.97 -11.64
CA LEU A 168 18.66 7.97 -12.62
C LEU A 168 17.91 8.16 -13.94
N GLU A 169 16.59 8.35 -13.86
CA GLU A 169 15.75 8.52 -15.04
C GLU A 169 16.08 9.80 -15.81
N ARG A 170 16.27 10.92 -15.10
CA ARG A 170 16.73 12.17 -15.73
C ARG A 170 18.09 12.03 -16.40
N SER A 171 19.02 11.28 -15.80
CA SER A 171 20.33 11.01 -16.42
C SER A 171 20.17 10.22 -17.72
N ARG A 172 19.40 9.13 -17.70
CA ARG A 172 19.14 8.30 -18.89
C ARG A 172 18.48 9.11 -20.01
N ARG A 173 17.50 9.94 -19.67
CA ARG A 173 16.83 10.83 -20.63
C ARG A 173 17.79 11.83 -21.25
N ASN A 174 18.67 12.45 -20.45
CA ASN A 174 19.67 13.39 -20.95
C ASN A 174 20.71 12.70 -21.86
N ASP A 175 21.15 11.49 -21.50
CA ASP A 175 22.08 10.70 -22.31
C ASP A 175 21.43 10.35 -23.67
N MET A 176 20.16 9.94 -23.68
CA MET A 176 19.39 9.69 -24.90
C MET A 176 19.25 10.95 -25.78
N ILE A 177 18.98 12.12 -25.19
CA ILE A 177 18.90 13.39 -25.95
C ILE A 177 20.26 13.71 -26.58
N ARG A 178 21.35 13.53 -25.84
CA ARG A 178 22.70 13.78 -26.35
C ARG A 178 23.06 12.83 -27.49
N ASN A 179 22.74 11.55 -27.36
CA ASN A 179 22.99 10.56 -28.41
C ASN A 179 22.17 10.87 -29.67
N LYS A 180 20.90 11.27 -29.53
CA LYS A 180 20.07 11.75 -30.66
C LYS A 180 20.56 13.07 -31.27
N ALA A 181 21.20 13.94 -30.50
CA ALA A 181 21.80 15.17 -31.01
C ALA A 181 23.05 14.91 -31.85
N ASN A 182 23.78 13.82 -31.54
CA ASN A 182 24.97 13.38 -32.25
C ASN A 182 24.67 12.55 -33.52
N LEU A 183 23.40 12.21 -33.79
CA LEU A 183 23.01 11.56 -35.05
C LEU A 183 23.11 12.55 -36.23
N PRO A 184 23.59 12.11 -37.41
CA PRO A 184 23.69 12.95 -38.60
C PRO A 184 22.34 13.58 -38.97
N GLN A 185 22.33 14.85 -39.39
CA GLN A 185 21.12 15.62 -39.75
C GLN A 185 20.22 14.93 -40.79
N SER A 186 20.74 14.01 -41.62
CA SER A 186 19.96 13.22 -42.57
C SER A 186 18.93 12.28 -41.92
N SER A 187 19.15 11.87 -40.67
CA SER A 187 18.22 11.04 -39.88
C SER A 187 17.12 11.85 -39.16
N ARG A 188 17.19 13.19 -39.21
CA ARG A 188 16.22 14.14 -38.64
C ARG A 188 15.30 14.73 -39.73
N PHE A 189 15.13 14.05 -40.86
CA PHE A 189 14.20 14.48 -41.90
C PHE A 189 12.76 14.09 -41.53
N LYS A 190 11.92 15.08 -41.18
CA LYS A 190 10.45 14.97 -41.26
C LYS A 190 10.06 15.29 -42.71
N ILE A 191 9.74 14.27 -43.48
CA ILE A 191 9.16 14.44 -44.82
C ILE A 191 7.69 14.79 -44.61
N TYR A 192 7.32 16.03 -44.89
CA TYR A 192 5.93 16.39 -45.12
C TYR A 192 5.70 16.30 -46.62
N ASP A 193 4.83 15.40 -47.04
CA ASP A 193 4.33 15.36 -48.41
C ASP A 193 3.27 16.46 -48.53
N ILE A 194 3.70 17.65 -48.98
CA ILE A 194 2.81 18.77 -49.25
C ILE A 194 2.62 18.79 -50.77
N GLU A 195 1.42 18.36 -51.16
CA GLU A 195 0.82 18.45 -52.49
C GLU A 195 1.39 17.49 -53.53
N GLY A 196 0.63 16.41 -53.76
CA GLY A 196 0.85 15.47 -54.83
C GLY A 196 0.72 16.13 -56.19
N PHE A 197 1.87 16.43 -56.81
CA PHE A 197 2.04 16.57 -58.26
C PHE A 197 3.50 16.31 -58.59
N GLY A 198 3.75 15.47 -59.60
CA GLY A 198 5.05 15.41 -60.26
C GLY A 198 5.73 14.05 -60.20
N GLN A 199 5.55 13.31 -61.27
CA GLN A 199 6.31 12.12 -61.65
C GLN A 199 7.76 12.52 -61.94
N ASP A 200 8.56 12.81 -60.91
CA ASP A 200 10.01 12.95 -61.02
C ASP A 200 10.67 11.91 -60.11
N SER A 201 11.50 11.07 -60.72
CA SER A 201 12.28 10.05 -60.05
C SER A 201 12.98 10.62 -58.82
N LEU A 202 12.68 10.09 -57.63
CA LEU A 202 13.48 10.33 -56.44
C LEU A 202 14.96 10.15 -56.82
N ASN A 203 15.75 11.22 -56.71
CA ASN A 203 17.17 11.18 -57.01
C ASN A 203 17.81 9.97 -56.30
N GLU A 204 18.62 9.18 -57.01
CA GLU A 204 19.20 7.94 -56.46
C GLU A 204 19.96 8.19 -55.14
N ALA A 205 20.53 9.39 -55.00
CA ALA A 205 21.18 9.88 -53.78
C ALA A 205 20.19 10.15 -52.62
N SER A 206 18.99 10.68 -52.89
CA SER A 206 17.96 10.89 -51.85
C SER A 206 17.27 9.59 -51.45
N ALA A 207 17.08 8.65 -52.39
CA ALA A 207 16.61 7.30 -52.08
C ALA A 207 17.64 6.51 -51.25
N ARG A 208 18.93 6.59 -51.57
CA ARG A 208 20.02 6.02 -50.74
C ARG A 208 20.10 6.67 -49.37
N ALA A 209 19.99 7.99 -49.28
CA ALA A 209 19.99 8.70 -47.99
C ALA A 209 18.78 8.34 -47.13
N LEU A 210 17.61 8.10 -47.73
CA LEU A 210 16.40 7.63 -47.03
C LEU A 210 16.57 6.19 -46.52
N MET A 211 17.15 5.31 -47.33
CA MET A 211 17.42 3.92 -46.96
C MET A 211 18.49 3.82 -45.86
N GLU A 212 19.52 4.67 -45.91
CA GLU A 212 20.56 4.78 -44.87
C GLU A 212 20.00 5.39 -43.58
N ALA A 213 19.14 6.40 -43.66
CA ALA A 213 18.45 6.96 -42.50
C ALA A 213 17.48 5.95 -41.86
N ALA A 214 16.78 5.14 -42.65
CA ALA A 214 15.92 4.05 -42.17
C ALA A 214 16.74 2.93 -41.50
N ALA A 215 17.88 2.55 -42.09
CA ALA A 215 18.81 1.58 -41.50
C ALA A 215 19.45 2.11 -40.20
N ALA A 216 19.85 3.38 -40.16
CA ALA A 216 20.35 4.04 -38.95
C ALA A 216 19.29 4.11 -37.85
N LYS A 217 18.01 4.32 -38.22
CA LYS A 217 16.88 4.31 -37.29
C LYS A 217 16.60 2.91 -36.72
N MET A 218 16.72 1.85 -37.53
CA MET A 218 16.65 0.46 -37.06
C MET A 218 17.82 0.11 -36.14
N ASN A 219 19.05 0.54 -36.46
CA ASN A 219 20.22 0.33 -35.62
C ASN A 219 20.17 1.10 -34.29
N CYS A 220 19.49 2.25 -34.24
CA CYS A 220 19.28 3.03 -33.02
C CYS A 220 18.54 2.23 -31.92
N HIS A 221 17.66 1.29 -32.28
CA HIS A 221 16.98 0.43 -31.29
C HIS A 221 17.95 -0.58 -30.64
N ASN A 222 18.85 -1.15 -31.44
CA ASN A 222 19.89 -2.06 -30.95
C ASN A 222 20.93 -1.32 -30.10
N GLU A 223 21.28 -0.08 -30.46
CA GLU A 223 22.20 0.77 -29.68
C GLU A 223 21.71 0.94 -28.23
N ARG A 224 20.42 1.26 -28.04
CA ARG A 224 19.82 1.38 -26.70
C ARG A 224 19.94 0.10 -25.89
N LEU A 225 19.72 -1.06 -26.51
CA LEU A 225 19.88 -2.36 -25.85
C LEU A 225 21.32 -2.59 -25.39
N TYR A 226 22.31 -2.31 -26.26
CA TYR A 226 23.72 -2.48 -25.92
C TYR A 226 24.17 -1.53 -24.81
N GLU A 227 23.70 -0.28 -24.82
CA GLU A 227 23.96 0.69 -23.75
C GLU A 227 23.43 0.19 -22.40
N GLU A 228 22.23 -0.39 -22.38
CA GLU A 228 21.62 -0.94 -21.17
C GLU A 228 22.43 -2.14 -20.64
N ILE A 229 22.82 -3.06 -21.53
CA ILE A 229 23.68 -4.21 -21.19
C ILE A 229 25.04 -3.75 -20.65
N GLU A 230 25.68 -2.76 -21.28
CA GLU A 230 26.96 -2.25 -20.80
C GLU A 230 26.83 -1.54 -19.45
N TRP A 231 25.75 -0.76 -19.27
CA TRP A 231 25.43 -0.16 -17.99
C TRP A 231 25.23 -1.22 -16.90
N GLU A 232 24.47 -2.28 -17.17
CA GLU A 232 24.30 -3.40 -16.24
C GLU A 232 25.62 -4.09 -15.90
N LYS A 233 26.49 -4.32 -16.88
CA LYS A 233 27.83 -4.89 -16.65
C LYS A 233 28.64 -4.00 -15.73
N ARG A 234 28.63 -2.68 -15.96
CA ARG A 234 29.32 -1.69 -15.11
C ARG A 234 28.73 -1.66 -13.69
N LEU A 235 27.41 -1.77 -13.55
CA LEU A 235 26.72 -1.84 -12.26
C LEU A 235 27.12 -3.11 -11.50
N LYS A 236 26.98 -4.29 -12.13
CA LYS A 236 27.34 -5.59 -11.56
C LYS A 236 28.81 -5.61 -11.12
N LYS A 237 29.73 -5.13 -11.96
CA LYS A 237 31.16 -5.02 -11.62
C LYS A 237 31.43 -4.14 -10.39
N ARG A 238 30.74 -3.00 -10.27
CA ARG A 238 30.88 -2.11 -9.10
C ARG A 238 30.23 -2.71 -7.84
N LYS A 239 29.09 -3.39 -7.99
CA LYS A 239 28.39 -4.11 -6.90
C LYS A 239 29.29 -5.18 -6.27
N TYR A 240 29.86 -6.07 -7.08
CA TYR A 240 30.72 -7.14 -6.56
C TYR A 240 32.04 -6.63 -5.97
N ARG A 241 32.62 -5.57 -6.53
CA ARG A 241 33.78 -4.90 -5.91
C ARG A 241 33.46 -4.33 -4.54
N LEU A 242 32.28 -3.72 -4.39
CA LEU A 242 31.83 -3.22 -3.09
C LEU A 242 31.60 -4.36 -2.09
N ILE A 243 31.02 -5.47 -2.53
CA ILE A 243 30.84 -6.67 -1.69
C ILE A 243 32.19 -7.17 -1.17
N GLY A 244 33.16 -7.41 -2.05
CA GLY A 244 34.49 -7.90 -1.65
C GLY A 244 35.19 -6.94 -0.68
N CYS A 245 35.28 -5.65 -1.02
CA CYS A 245 35.92 -4.67 -0.13
C CYS A 245 35.21 -4.53 1.23
N ALA A 246 33.89 -4.72 1.28
CA ALA A 246 33.15 -4.68 2.53
C ALA A 246 33.39 -5.95 3.36
N GLU A 247 33.39 -7.14 2.75
CA GLU A 247 33.71 -8.39 3.43
C GLU A 247 35.14 -8.34 4.03
N ASP A 248 36.12 -7.84 3.27
CA ASP A 248 37.50 -7.66 3.74
C ASP A 248 37.60 -6.66 4.90
N ALA A 249 36.93 -5.50 4.79
CA ALA A 249 37.00 -4.44 5.80
C ALA A 249 36.31 -4.83 7.12
N PHE A 250 35.16 -5.51 7.05
CA PHE A 250 34.49 -6.04 8.23
C PHE A 250 35.28 -7.21 8.84
N GLY A 251 35.85 -8.09 8.01
CA GLY A 251 36.73 -9.17 8.46
C GLY A 251 37.93 -8.65 9.24
N TYR A 252 38.60 -7.61 8.73
CA TYR A 252 39.73 -6.96 9.40
C TYR A 252 39.36 -6.43 10.80
N VAL A 253 38.23 -5.76 10.94
CA VAL A 253 37.81 -5.22 12.25
C VAL A 253 37.35 -6.32 13.20
N GLN A 254 36.72 -7.38 12.70
CA GLN A 254 36.31 -8.53 13.52
C GLN A 254 37.49 -9.33 14.06
N THR A 255 38.62 -9.41 13.33
CA THR A 255 39.84 -10.07 13.82
C THR A 255 40.67 -9.16 14.75
N VAL A 256 40.63 -7.84 14.54
CA VAL A 256 41.32 -6.88 15.41
C VAL A 256 40.60 -6.67 16.75
N SER A 257 39.25 -6.68 16.75
CA SER A 257 38.42 -6.43 17.92
C SER A 257 38.61 -7.37 19.12
N PRO A 258 38.83 -8.70 18.98
CA PRO A 258 39.09 -9.59 20.12
C PRO A 258 40.55 -9.55 20.60
N THR A 259 41.48 -8.98 19.82
CA THR A 259 42.93 -9.25 19.99
C THR A 259 43.75 -8.01 20.36
N THR A 260 43.18 -6.81 20.31
CA THR A 260 43.90 -5.55 20.63
C THR A 260 43.36 -4.88 21.90
N THR A 261 43.69 -5.44 23.06
CA THR A 261 43.99 -4.59 24.21
C THR A 261 45.34 -3.93 23.94
N ASN A 262 45.34 -2.69 23.47
CA ASN A 262 46.58 -1.90 23.42
C ASN A 262 47.20 -1.84 24.82
N TYR A 263 48.52 -1.66 24.93
CA TYR A 263 49.28 -1.45 26.17
C TYR A 263 48.75 -0.30 27.08
N ARG A 264 47.72 0.44 26.64
CA ARG A 264 47.01 1.51 27.36
C ARG A 264 45.58 1.16 27.82
N GLY A 265 45.09 -0.07 27.60
CA GLY A 265 43.77 -0.51 28.09
C GLY A 265 42.55 0.08 27.38
N GLU A 266 42.71 0.89 26.33
CA GLU A 266 41.58 1.45 25.57
C GLU A 266 41.02 0.43 24.58
N THR A 267 39.81 -0.08 24.86
CA THR A 267 38.98 -0.81 23.90
C THR A 267 38.61 0.11 22.73
N MET A 268 38.83 -0.31 21.49
CA MET A 268 38.47 0.48 20.31
C MET A 268 36.96 0.77 20.30
N THR A 269 36.56 2.03 20.40
CA THR A 269 35.13 2.42 20.38
C THR A 269 34.51 2.06 19.03
N SER A 270 33.23 1.70 19.03
CA SER A 270 32.49 1.30 17.81
C SER A 270 32.53 2.37 16.72
N ALA A 271 32.50 3.65 17.10
CA ALA A 271 32.63 4.77 16.19
C ALA A 271 34.00 4.83 15.48
N LYS A 272 35.10 4.51 16.20
CA LYS A 272 36.44 4.47 15.62
C LYS A 272 36.57 3.30 14.66
N MET A 273 36.05 2.13 15.02
CA MET A 273 35.97 0.97 14.12
C MET A 273 35.16 1.28 12.85
N ALA A 274 34.02 1.97 13.00
CA ALA A 274 33.21 2.40 11.85
C ALA A 274 34.00 3.31 10.91
N SER A 275 34.77 4.27 11.44
CA SER A 275 35.62 5.15 10.60
C SER A 275 36.69 4.36 9.82
N THR A 276 37.27 3.32 10.42
CA THR A 276 38.26 2.45 9.78
C THR A 276 37.63 1.62 8.65
N VAL A 277 36.48 0.98 8.92
CA VAL A 277 35.74 0.24 7.89
C VAL A 277 35.34 1.17 6.74
N LEU A 278 34.82 2.37 7.06
CA LEU A 278 34.45 3.38 6.06
C LEU A 278 35.63 3.75 5.17
N GLY A 279 36.84 3.90 5.72
CA GLY A 279 38.05 4.16 4.93
C GLY A 279 38.30 3.12 3.84
N GLY A 280 38.08 1.83 4.16
CA GLY A 280 38.21 0.72 3.20
C GLY A 280 37.09 0.68 2.14
N ILE A 281 35.86 1.04 2.50
CA ILE A 281 34.68 0.91 1.61
C ILE A 281 34.28 2.21 0.90
N ALA A 282 34.77 3.38 1.31
CA ALA A 282 34.26 4.68 0.84
C ALA A 282 34.38 4.85 -0.68
N ARG A 283 35.52 4.48 -1.26
CA ARG A 283 35.76 4.57 -2.71
C ARG A 283 34.83 3.64 -3.52
N PRO A 284 34.77 2.32 -3.25
CA PRO A 284 33.85 1.45 -3.97
C PRO A 284 32.37 1.83 -3.75
N LEU A 285 32.00 2.25 -2.54
CA LEU A 285 30.64 2.70 -2.22
C LEU A 285 30.24 3.92 -3.04
N ASN A 286 31.06 4.97 -3.05
CA ASN A 286 30.78 6.18 -3.83
C ASN A 286 30.72 5.90 -5.34
N ARG A 287 31.54 4.97 -5.86
CA ARG A 287 31.46 4.55 -7.27
C ARG A 287 30.16 3.81 -7.59
N TYR A 288 29.64 3.01 -6.66
CA TYR A 288 28.35 2.35 -6.78
C TYR A 288 27.20 3.38 -6.72
N LEU A 289 27.18 4.23 -5.71
CA LEU A 289 26.16 5.28 -5.56
C LEU A 289 26.12 6.27 -6.74
N LYS A 290 27.26 6.53 -7.37
CA LYS A 290 27.33 7.39 -8.56
C LYS A 290 26.72 6.75 -9.80
N ILE A 291 26.86 5.43 -10.01
CA ILE A 291 26.24 4.76 -11.16
C ILE A 291 24.74 4.59 -10.97
N THR A 292 24.29 4.33 -9.74
CA THR A 292 22.87 4.24 -9.40
C THR A 292 22.21 5.60 -9.16
N ARG A 293 22.99 6.69 -9.15
CA ARG A 293 22.54 8.07 -8.84
C ARG A 293 21.85 8.20 -7.46
N GLN A 294 22.20 7.35 -6.50
CA GLN A 294 21.60 7.31 -5.16
C GLN A 294 22.28 8.24 -4.14
N GLN A 295 23.28 9.04 -4.55
CA GLN A 295 24.05 9.91 -3.64
C GLN A 295 23.17 10.83 -2.76
N PRO A 296 22.08 11.46 -3.26
CA PRO A 296 21.24 12.33 -2.43
C PRO A 296 20.52 11.60 -1.28
N HIS A 297 20.34 10.28 -1.39
CA HIS A 297 19.59 9.47 -0.42
C HIS A 297 20.50 8.93 0.71
N HIS A 298 21.82 8.99 0.52
CA HIS A 298 22.80 8.42 1.45
C HIS A 298 23.82 9.48 1.85
N LEU A 299 23.45 10.32 2.81
CA LEU A 299 24.38 11.29 3.40
C LEU A 299 25.54 10.55 4.09
N PRO A 300 26.79 11.04 3.98
CA PRO A 300 27.95 10.40 4.61
C PRO A 300 27.76 10.18 6.11
N ALA A 301 27.21 11.16 6.83
CA ALA A 301 26.94 11.06 8.26
C ALA A 301 25.99 9.90 8.61
N ALA A 302 24.92 9.72 7.82
CA ALA A 302 23.96 8.63 8.02
C ALA A 302 24.58 7.24 7.77
N VAL A 303 25.54 7.15 6.82
CA VAL A 303 26.30 5.91 6.56
C VAL A 303 27.18 5.55 7.76
N VAL A 304 27.86 6.52 8.38
CA VAL A 304 28.69 6.29 9.57
C VAL A 304 27.83 5.83 10.75
N GLN A 305 26.70 6.49 11.00
CA GLN A 305 25.78 6.09 12.07
C GLN A 305 25.23 4.67 11.87
N TYR A 306 24.91 4.30 10.62
CA TYR A 306 24.46 2.95 10.32
C TYR A 306 25.56 1.90 10.49
N LEU A 307 26.79 2.25 10.13
CA LEU A 307 27.96 1.39 10.31
C LEU A 307 28.28 1.17 11.79
N ASP A 308 28.19 2.22 12.61
CA ASP A 308 28.30 2.11 14.07
C ASP A 308 27.24 1.16 14.65
N LYS A 309 25.97 1.28 14.22
CA LYS A 309 24.92 0.31 14.58
C LYS A 309 25.24 -1.11 14.13
N CYS A 310 25.74 -1.29 12.91
CA CYS A 310 26.11 -2.62 12.41
C CYS A 310 27.20 -3.27 13.25
N LEU A 311 28.20 -2.49 13.68
CA LEU A 311 29.29 -2.99 14.53
C LEU A 311 28.80 -3.24 15.96
N LYS A 312 27.95 -2.38 16.51
CA LYS A 312 27.35 -2.54 17.85
C LYS A 312 26.55 -3.84 17.96
N TYR A 313 25.80 -4.21 16.93
CA TYR A 313 25.02 -5.45 16.88
C TYR A 313 25.74 -6.63 16.22
N ARG A 314 27.03 -6.49 15.88
CA ARG A 314 27.85 -7.52 15.21
C ARG A 314 27.22 -8.07 13.91
N PHE A 315 26.60 -7.19 13.13
CA PHE A 315 26.06 -7.56 11.82
C PHE A 315 27.16 -7.80 10.78
N SER A 316 26.82 -8.60 9.77
CA SER A 316 27.71 -8.91 8.64
C SER A 316 27.83 -7.73 7.66
N ALA A 317 28.89 -7.74 6.84
CA ALA A 317 29.04 -6.81 5.73
C ALA A 317 27.84 -6.84 4.76
N ARG A 318 27.24 -8.02 4.54
CA ARG A 318 26.06 -8.18 3.67
C ARG A 318 24.84 -7.45 4.23
N THR A 319 24.64 -7.50 5.55
CA THR A 319 23.56 -6.77 6.23
C THR A 319 23.73 -5.27 6.05
N PHE A 320 24.96 -4.75 6.21
CA PHE A 320 25.26 -3.35 5.94
C PHE A 320 24.97 -2.96 4.48
N LEU A 321 25.37 -3.81 3.53
CA LEU A 321 25.18 -3.55 2.10
C LEU A 321 23.72 -3.60 1.66
N GLN A 322 22.86 -4.32 2.38
CA GLN A 322 21.43 -4.42 2.07
C GLN A 322 20.76 -3.04 2.01
N ARG A 323 21.22 -2.08 2.82
CA ARG A 323 20.74 -0.68 2.82
C ARG A 323 20.91 0.02 1.45
N PHE A 324 21.91 -0.36 0.67
CA PHE A 324 22.24 0.24 -0.63
C PHE A 324 21.81 -0.62 -1.81
N PHE A 325 21.63 -1.92 -1.60
CA PHE A 325 21.18 -2.87 -2.63
C PHE A 325 19.68 -3.10 -2.62
N SER A 326 18.99 -2.67 -1.56
CA SER A 326 17.53 -2.68 -1.47
C SER A 326 16.92 -1.91 -2.64
N GLU A 327 15.86 -2.48 -3.21
CA GLU A 327 14.99 -1.81 -4.19
C GLU A 327 14.27 -0.61 -3.59
N ARG A 328 14.24 -0.52 -2.25
CA ARG A 328 13.68 0.58 -1.50
C ARG A 328 14.71 1.47 -0.89
N PHE A 329 14.58 2.77 -1.18
CA PHE A 329 15.32 3.79 -0.49
C PHE A 329 14.79 3.94 0.92
N PRO A 330 15.69 4.23 1.87
CA PRO A 330 15.25 4.50 3.20
C PRO A 330 14.37 5.75 3.25
N PRO A 331 13.29 5.73 4.05
CA PRO A 331 12.48 6.92 4.24
C PRO A 331 13.39 8.01 4.82
N GLN A 332 13.44 9.15 4.14
CA GLN A 332 13.99 10.36 4.74
C GLN A 332 13.03 10.82 5.83
N GLU A 333 13.52 11.48 6.88
CA GLU A 333 12.67 11.93 8.02
C GLU A 333 11.48 12.78 7.57
N ALA A 334 11.59 13.48 6.43
CA ALA A 334 10.51 14.22 5.78
C ALA A 334 9.37 13.34 5.22
N VAL A 335 9.59 12.04 4.99
CA VAL A 335 8.56 11.07 4.51
C VAL A 335 7.62 10.64 5.64
N LEU A 336 7.95 10.96 6.91
CA LEU A 336 6.99 10.86 8.01
C LEU A 336 5.90 11.95 7.95
N ALA A 337 6.07 12.96 7.10
CA ALA A 337 5.02 13.92 6.77
C ALA A 337 4.01 13.29 5.80
N GLU A 338 2.75 13.70 5.96
CA GLU A 338 1.60 13.30 5.16
C GLU A 338 1.91 13.16 3.65
N SER A 339 1.72 11.97 3.08
CA SER A 339 1.88 11.76 1.65
C SER A 339 0.64 12.23 0.90
N LYS A 340 0.77 13.26 0.06
CA LYS A 340 -0.37 13.88 -0.61
C LYS A 340 -0.56 13.32 -2.02
N TRP A 341 -1.74 12.78 -2.27
CA TRP A 341 -2.13 12.20 -3.57
C TRP A 341 -3.46 12.78 -4.05
N THR A 342 -3.61 12.91 -5.37
CA THR A 342 -4.89 13.31 -6.00
C THR A 342 -5.39 12.24 -6.94
N ILE A 343 -6.69 11.94 -6.84
CA ILE A 343 -7.40 11.01 -7.71
C ILE A 343 -7.93 11.78 -8.92
N LEU A 344 -7.56 11.36 -10.12
CA LEU A 344 -8.07 11.86 -11.39
C LEU A 344 -8.92 10.75 -12.01
N CYS A 345 -10.24 10.91 -11.98
CA CYS A 345 -11.20 9.97 -12.54
C CYS A 345 -12.31 10.76 -13.24
N GLU A 346 -12.89 10.20 -14.29
CA GLU A 346 -14.05 10.79 -14.99
C GLU A 346 -15.32 10.74 -14.12
N ARG A 347 -15.40 9.78 -13.21
CA ARG A 347 -16.53 9.60 -12.28
C ARG A 347 -16.23 10.17 -10.90
N GLN A 348 -17.29 10.29 -10.11
CA GLN A 348 -17.19 10.71 -8.72
C GLN A 348 -16.40 9.69 -7.89
N ALA A 349 -15.49 10.16 -7.04
CA ALA A 349 -14.66 9.30 -6.18
C ALA A 349 -15.48 8.45 -5.16
N SER A 350 -16.73 8.83 -4.91
CA SER A 350 -17.68 8.09 -4.06
C SER A 350 -18.43 6.97 -4.79
N SER A 351 -18.29 6.84 -6.11
CA SER A 351 -18.93 5.77 -6.89
C SER A 351 -18.24 4.42 -6.70
N ASP A 352 -18.97 3.36 -7.00
CA ASP A 352 -18.48 1.98 -6.94
C ASP A 352 -17.60 1.62 -8.15
N ILE A 353 -16.76 0.62 -7.97
CA ILE A 353 -15.86 0.10 -9.00
C ILE A 353 -16.65 -0.77 -9.98
N PHE A 354 -16.23 -0.77 -11.24
CA PHE A 354 -16.82 -1.60 -12.29
C PHE A 354 -15.75 -2.03 -13.30
N HIS A 355 -16.11 -2.98 -14.16
CA HIS A 355 -15.23 -3.48 -15.21
C HIS A 355 -14.88 -2.39 -16.23
N GLY A 356 -13.59 -2.25 -16.55
CA GLY A 356 -13.10 -1.23 -17.48
C GLY A 356 -13.02 0.17 -16.87
N LEU A 357 -13.12 0.30 -15.55
CA LEU A 357 -12.81 1.56 -14.89
C LEU A 357 -11.32 1.88 -15.03
N GLU A 358 -11.03 3.15 -15.28
CA GLU A 358 -9.68 3.68 -15.31
C GLU A 358 -9.60 4.94 -14.45
N PHE A 359 -8.54 5.07 -13.66
CA PHE A 359 -8.22 6.33 -13.00
C PHE A 359 -6.72 6.49 -12.76
N VAL A 360 -6.30 7.74 -12.53
CA VAL A 360 -4.91 8.09 -12.26
C VAL A 360 -4.75 8.63 -10.84
N LEU A 361 -3.73 8.15 -10.14
CA LEU A 361 -3.29 8.71 -8.86
C LEU A 361 -2.03 9.53 -9.08
N ARG A 362 -2.07 10.82 -8.77
CA ARG A 362 -0.91 11.71 -8.92
C ARG A 362 -0.32 12.07 -7.56
N SER A 363 0.98 11.84 -7.41
CA SER A 363 1.76 12.24 -6.25
C SER A 363 2.05 13.75 -6.27
N HIS A 364 1.90 14.41 -5.12
CA HIS A 364 2.30 15.80 -4.89
C HIS A 364 3.51 15.93 -3.96
N ASN A 365 4.18 14.80 -3.70
CA ASN A 365 5.32 14.77 -2.80
C ASN A 365 6.54 15.45 -3.43
N GLN A 366 7.28 16.22 -2.62
CA GLN A 366 8.41 17.03 -3.08
C GLN A 366 9.77 16.32 -3.02
N THR A 367 9.85 15.15 -2.38
CA THR A 367 11.12 14.45 -2.10
C THR A 367 11.12 13.02 -2.65
N SER A 368 10.25 12.17 -2.12
CA SER A 368 9.96 10.83 -2.66
C SER A 368 8.82 10.90 -3.66
N ASP A 369 8.91 10.19 -4.78
CA ASP A 369 7.83 10.09 -5.78
C ASP A 369 7.46 11.40 -6.50
N ILE A 370 8.42 12.31 -6.69
CA ILE A 370 8.21 13.57 -7.42
C ILE A 370 7.76 13.28 -8.85
N GLY A 371 6.59 13.78 -9.22
CA GLY A 371 6.04 13.65 -10.57
C GLY A 371 5.58 12.23 -10.92
N VAL A 372 5.50 11.32 -9.93
CA VAL A 372 4.99 9.97 -10.13
C VAL A 372 3.48 10.00 -10.31
N GLN A 373 3.02 9.25 -11.31
CA GLN A 373 1.61 9.01 -11.56
C GLN A 373 1.37 7.50 -11.63
N LEU A 374 0.29 7.02 -11.03
CA LEU A 374 -0.12 5.64 -11.09
C LEU A 374 -1.37 5.57 -11.97
N TYR A 375 -1.25 4.91 -13.11
CA TYR A 375 -2.38 4.60 -13.97
C TYR A 375 -2.95 3.24 -13.55
N CYS A 376 -4.23 3.22 -13.18
CA CYS A 376 -4.89 2.05 -12.64
C CYS A 376 -6.03 1.64 -13.58
N THR A 377 -6.00 0.39 -14.05
CA THR A 377 -7.07 -0.21 -14.86
C THR A 377 -7.72 -1.36 -14.12
N PHE A 378 -9.05 -1.44 -14.19
CA PHE A 378 -9.85 -2.40 -13.42
C PHE A 378 -10.51 -3.43 -14.33
N GLU A 379 -10.32 -4.70 -14.01
CA GLU A 379 -10.91 -5.84 -14.70
C GLU A 379 -11.72 -6.67 -13.70
N SER A 380 -12.90 -7.16 -14.09
CA SER A 380 -13.70 -8.03 -13.22
C SER A 380 -13.16 -9.45 -13.28
N LEU A 381 -13.13 -10.13 -12.13
CA LEU A 381 -12.76 -11.54 -12.09
C LEU A 381 -13.78 -12.37 -12.89
N PRO A 382 -13.32 -13.31 -13.74
CA PRO A 382 -14.21 -14.17 -14.49
C PRO A 382 -14.92 -15.15 -13.56
N PHE A 383 -16.14 -15.54 -13.95
CA PHE A 383 -16.83 -16.65 -13.29
C PHE A 383 -16.12 -17.98 -13.60
N LEU A 384 -15.54 -18.60 -12.57
CA LEU A 384 -14.85 -19.88 -12.69
C LEU A 384 -15.86 -21.03 -12.55
N ASN A 385 -16.19 -21.71 -13.65
CA ASN A 385 -16.99 -22.92 -13.64
C ASN A 385 -16.08 -24.15 -13.56
N ILE A 386 -15.92 -24.70 -12.35
CA ILE A 386 -15.10 -25.89 -12.10
C ILE A 386 -15.99 -27.12 -12.25
N THR A 387 -15.62 -28.04 -13.14
CA THR A 387 -16.31 -29.33 -13.31
C THR A 387 -15.44 -30.46 -12.76
N GLU A 388 -16.05 -31.39 -12.02
CA GLU A 388 -15.37 -32.56 -11.48
C GLU A 388 -15.45 -33.70 -12.50
N GLN A 389 -14.30 -34.19 -12.98
CA GLN A 389 -14.23 -35.47 -13.68
C GLN A 389 -13.76 -36.55 -12.71
N SER A 390 -14.67 -37.42 -12.30
CA SER A 390 -14.31 -38.67 -11.62
C SER A 390 -13.83 -39.68 -12.66
N GLU A 391 -12.61 -40.20 -12.51
CA GLU A 391 -12.17 -41.35 -13.31
C GLU A 391 -13.09 -42.54 -13.04
N LYS A 392 -13.84 -42.98 -14.06
CA LYS A 392 -14.55 -44.27 -14.03
C LYS A 392 -13.56 -45.43 -14.09
N ARG A 393 -12.81 -45.66 -13.01
CA ARG A 393 -12.15 -46.93 -12.71
C ARG A 393 -12.32 -47.27 -11.24
N ALA A 394 -13.26 -48.19 -11.00
CA ALA A 394 -13.36 -49.13 -9.87
C ALA A 394 -14.66 -49.08 -9.06
N LEU A 395 -15.81 -49.21 -9.71
CA LEU A 395 -16.96 -49.91 -9.10
C LEU A 395 -17.63 -50.82 -10.14
N LYS A 396 -16.88 -51.84 -10.61
CA LYS A 396 -17.46 -53.05 -11.20
C LYS A 396 -17.88 -53.98 -10.06
N PHE A 397 -18.99 -53.67 -9.39
CA PHE A 397 -19.75 -54.72 -8.70
C PHE A 397 -20.78 -55.24 -9.70
N ALA A 398 -20.34 -56.21 -10.52
CA ALA A 398 -21.24 -57.04 -11.29
C ALA A 398 -21.90 -58.02 -10.32
N PHE A 399 -23.15 -57.78 -9.93
CA PHE A 399 -23.99 -58.86 -9.42
C PHE A 399 -24.34 -59.75 -10.61
N LYS A 400 -23.59 -60.83 -10.76
CA LYS A 400 -23.97 -61.95 -11.62
C LYS A 400 -25.01 -62.75 -10.84
N THR A 401 -26.28 -62.52 -11.11
CA THR A 401 -27.32 -63.51 -10.81
C THR A 401 -27.42 -64.39 -12.06
N GLU A 402 -26.98 -65.63 -11.91
CA GLU A 402 -27.26 -66.71 -12.87
C GLU A 402 -28.56 -67.42 -12.43
N PRO A 403 -29.23 -68.10 -13.38
CA PRO A 403 -30.70 -68.10 -13.56
C PRO A 403 -31.53 -68.91 -12.56
#